data_AF-A0A1Q4Z193-F1
#
_entry.id   AF-A0A1Q4Z193-F1
#
_cell.length_a   1.000
_cell.length_b   1.000
_cell.length_c   1.000
_cell.angle_alpha   90.00
_cell.angle_beta   90.00
_cell.angle_gamma   90.00
#
_symmetry.space_group_name_H-M   'P 1'
#
loop_
_entity.id
_entity.type
_entity.pdbx_description
1 polymer ?
#
loop_
_entity_poly.entity_id
_entity_poly.type
_entity_poly.pdbx_seq_one_letter_code
_entity_poly.pdbx_strand_id
1 'polypeptide(L)'
;MRVQAPGVQEALARTRFGTPRVIFAPGIPDLVRDAESVLSGYFSMSYSAPHLFGDRLEQFADEVRELLTERSPEGVFWDWPGDTEVTLARK
;
A
#
# COMPACT_ATOMS: atom_id res chain seq x y z
N MET A 1 -25.79 -13.03 -10.67
CA MET A 1 -25.98 -12.30 -9.40
C MET A 1 -24.68 -12.43 -8.59
N ARG A 2 -23.87 -11.37 -8.49
CA ARG A 2 -22.57 -11.42 -7.78
C ARG A 2 -22.87 -11.18 -6.30
N VAL A 3 -22.75 -12.20 -5.46
CA VAL A 3 -22.85 -12.02 -4.00
C VAL A 3 -21.59 -11.31 -3.55
N GLN A 4 -21.71 -10.08 -3.08
CA GLN A 4 -20.60 -9.35 -2.49
C GLN A 4 -20.36 -9.89 -1.09
N ALA A 5 -19.11 -10.20 -0.76
CA ALA A 5 -18.76 -10.63 0.58
C ALA A 5 -19.08 -9.51 1.58
N PRO A 6 -19.55 -9.84 2.80
CA PRO A 6 -19.78 -8.85 3.84
C PRO A 6 -18.46 -8.12 4.15
N GLY A 7 -18.57 -6.83 4.49
CA GLY A 7 -17.41 -6.05 4.94
C GLY A 7 -16.79 -6.67 6.20
N VAL A 8 -15.50 -6.41 6.45
CA VAL A 8 -14.75 -7.01 7.58
C VAL A 8 -15.47 -6.82 8.92
N GLN A 9 -16.07 -5.63 9.14
CA GLN A 9 -16.81 -5.31 10.36
C GLN A 9 -18.06 -6.20 10.53
N GLU A 10 -18.82 -6.39 9.45
CA GLU A 10 -20.02 -7.25 9.45
C GLU A 10 -19.65 -8.72 9.61
N ALA A 11 -18.55 -9.15 8.98
CA ALA A 11 -18.03 -10.50 9.16
C ALA A 11 -17.65 -10.75 10.63
N LEU A 12 -16.95 -9.83 11.28
CA LEU A 12 -16.57 -9.91 12.69
C LEU A 12 -17.79 -9.94 13.62
N ALA A 13 -18.81 -9.12 13.34
CA ALA A 13 -20.04 -9.02 14.13
C ALA A 13 -20.82 -10.35 14.23
N ARG A 14 -20.68 -11.22 13.22
CA ARG A 14 -21.32 -12.56 13.19
C ARG A 14 -20.49 -13.64 13.91
N THR A 15 -19.35 -13.28 14.48
CA THR A 15 -18.48 -14.20 15.24
C THR A 15 -18.55 -13.88 16.74
N ARG A 16 -17.85 -14.69 17.55
CA ARG A 16 -17.67 -14.46 18.99
C ARG A 16 -17.03 -13.10 19.33
N PHE A 17 -16.38 -12.43 18.37
CA PHE A 17 -15.76 -11.13 18.59
C PHE A 17 -16.76 -9.97 18.60
N GLY A 18 -18.01 -10.22 18.21
CA GLY A 18 -19.08 -9.22 18.23
C GLY A 18 -18.77 -8.01 17.36
N THR A 19 -19.50 -6.91 17.62
CA THR A 19 -19.35 -5.67 16.85
C THR A 19 -18.00 -5.03 17.18
N PRO A 20 -17.10 -4.85 16.19
CA PRO A 20 -15.81 -4.24 16.44
C PRO A 20 -15.91 -2.72 16.62
N ARG A 21 -14.95 -2.14 17.35
CA ARG A 21 -14.76 -0.69 17.42
C ARG A 21 -13.84 -0.25 16.29
N VAL A 22 -14.21 0.81 15.58
CA VAL A 22 -13.37 1.42 14.53
C VAL A 22 -12.73 2.69 15.07
N ILE A 23 -11.44 2.88 14.77
CA ILE A 23 -10.68 4.10 15.05
C ILE A 23 -9.90 4.44 13.78
N PHE A 24 -9.78 5.73 13.45
CA PHE A 24 -8.94 6.20 12.34
C PHE A 24 -7.66 6.82 12.91
N ALA A 25 -6.51 6.29 12.50
CA ALA A 25 -5.22 6.91 12.77
C ALA A 25 -4.88 7.87 11.63
N PRO A 26 -4.55 9.13 11.91
CA PRO A 26 -4.29 10.12 10.87
C PRO A 26 -3.09 9.72 9.99
N GLY A 27 -3.22 9.93 8.69
CA GLY A 27 -2.10 9.78 7.75
C GLY A 27 -1.00 10.83 7.96
N ILE A 28 0.17 10.59 7.36
CA ILE A 28 1.28 11.56 7.32
C ILE A 28 1.08 12.48 6.10
N PRO A 29 0.74 13.78 6.29
CA PRO A 29 0.31 14.65 5.18
C PRO A 29 1.45 15.11 4.27
N ASP A 30 2.67 15.09 4.76
CA ASP A 30 3.88 15.59 4.14
C ASP A 30 4.89 14.46 3.86
N LEU A 31 4.40 13.23 3.69
CA LEU A 31 5.25 12.11 3.33
C LEU A 31 5.79 12.27 1.90
N VAL A 32 7.10 12.42 1.84
CA VAL A 32 7.86 12.54 0.59
C VAL A 32 8.74 11.31 0.43
N ARG A 33 8.83 10.81 -0.81
CA ARG A 33 9.66 9.70 -1.24
C ARG A 33 10.69 10.16 -2.26
N ASP A 34 11.86 9.57 -2.21
CA ASP A 34 12.82 9.58 -3.32
C ASP A 34 12.54 8.40 -4.27
N ALA A 35 13.24 8.37 -5.41
CA ALA A 35 13.05 7.34 -6.43
C ALA A 35 13.29 5.91 -5.90
N GLU A 36 14.31 5.72 -5.05
CA GLU A 36 14.62 4.42 -4.47
C GLU A 36 13.56 3.98 -3.45
N SER A 37 12.99 4.91 -2.69
CA SER A 37 11.88 4.62 -1.77
C SER A 37 10.61 4.21 -2.52
N VAL A 38 10.31 4.85 -3.66
CA VAL A 38 9.22 4.43 -4.54
C VAL A 38 9.46 3.02 -5.06
N LEU A 39 10.65 2.75 -5.60
CA LEU A 39 11.00 1.44 -6.15
C LEU A 39 10.97 0.34 -5.08
N SER A 40 11.53 0.61 -3.90
CA SER A 40 11.49 -0.29 -2.74
C SER A 40 10.06 -0.59 -2.29
N GLY A 41 9.18 0.42 -2.32
CA GLY A 41 7.75 0.27 -2.07
C GLY A 41 7.09 -0.73 -3.02
N TYR A 42 7.37 -0.63 -4.33
CA TYR A 42 6.90 -1.60 -5.32
C TYR A 42 7.47 -2.99 -5.06
N PHE A 43 8.77 -3.14 -4.80
CA PHE A 43 9.36 -4.45 -4.52
C PHE A 43 8.87 -5.10 -3.22
N SER A 44 8.28 -4.32 -2.31
CA SER A 44 7.66 -4.83 -1.09
C SER A 44 6.28 -5.44 -1.31
N MET A 45 5.63 -5.15 -2.44
CA MET A 45 4.32 -5.70 -2.77
C MET A 45 4.47 -7.14 -3.27
N SER A 46 3.60 -8.04 -2.78
CA SER A 46 3.65 -9.46 -3.12
C SER A 46 3.52 -9.74 -4.63
N TYR A 47 2.84 -8.86 -5.38
CA TYR A 47 2.66 -8.98 -6.83
C TYR A 47 3.87 -8.48 -7.64
N SER A 48 4.84 -7.81 -7.01
CA SER A 48 6.04 -7.27 -7.63
C SER A 48 7.28 -7.57 -6.78
N ALA A 49 7.28 -8.69 -6.06
CA ALA A 49 8.47 -9.13 -5.35
C ALA A 49 9.65 -9.34 -6.32
N PRO A 50 10.91 -9.01 -5.96
CA PRO A 50 12.04 -9.01 -6.89
C PRO A 50 12.24 -10.31 -7.66
N HIS A 51 12.04 -11.46 -7.01
CA HIS A 51 12.22 -12.77 -7.63
C HIS A 51 11.22 -13.06 -8.77
N LEU A 52 10.13 -12.30 -8.89
CA LEU A 52 9.17 -12.43 -10.00
C LEU A 52 9.71 -11.84 -11.31
N PHE A 53 10.72 -10.98 -11.26
CA PHE A 53 11.30 -10.34 -12.45
C PHE A 53 12.42 -11.16 -13.10
N GLY A 54 13.03 -12.09 -12.34
CA GLY A 54 14.19 -12.85 -12.80
C GLY A 54 15.29 -11.95 -13.35
N ASP A 55 15.79 -12.27 -14.54
CA ASP A 55 16.88 -11.54 -15.19
C ASP A 55 16.51 -10.10 -15.61
N ARG A 56 15.21 -9.72 -15.58
CA ARG A 56 14.74 -8.37 -15.95
C ARG A 56 14.66 -7.40 -14.77
N LEU A 57 15.07 -7.81 -13.57
CA LEU A 57 14.95 -6.98 -12.36
C LEU A 57 15.65 -5.63 -12.52
N GLU A 58 16.90 -5.65 -12.97
CA GLU A 58 17.70 -4.42 -13.18
C GLU A 58 17.09 -3.54 -14.28
N GLN A 59 16.68 -4.14 -15.40
CA GLN A 59 16.01 -3.41 -16.48
C GLN A 59 14.76 -2.69 -15.97
N PHE A 60 13.91 -3.37 -15.20
CA PHE A 60 12.72 -2.76 -14.62
C PHE A 60 13.07 -1.62 -13.66
N ALA A 61 14.08 -1.81 -12.81
CA ALA A 61 14.52 -0.78 -11.88
C ALA A 61 15.01 0.48 -12.62
N ASP A 62 15.77 0.31 -13.70
CA ASP A 62 16.28 1.42 -14.51
C ASP A 62 15.15 2.14 -15.26
N GLU A 63 14.23 1.42 -15.88
CA GLU A 63 13.06 2.00 -16.55
C GLU A 63 12.19 2.81 -15.56
N VAL A 64 12.05 2.35 -14.31
CA VAL A 64 11.34 3.10 -13.27
C VAL A 64 12.11 4.35 -12.87
N ARG A 65 13.43 4.29 -12.70
CA ARG A 65 14.26 5.46 -12.37
C ARG A 65 14.21 6.52 -13.46
N GLU A 66 14.31 6.11 -14.71
CA GLU A 66 14.19 6.99 -15.87
C GLU A 66 12.83 7.69 -15.86
N LEU A 67 11.74 6.91 -15.74
CA LEU A 67 10.39 7.46 -15.66
C LEU A 67 10.23 8.46 -14.51
N LEU A 68 10.71 8.14 -13.32
CA LEU A 68 10.60 9.02 -12.16
C LEU A 68 11.37 10.33 -12.36
N THR A 69 12.59 10.24 -12.90
CA THR A 69 13.41 11.42 -13.22
C THR A 69 12.75 12.33 -14.26
N GLU A 70 12.10 11.74 -15.27
CA GLU A 70 11.34 12.51 -16.27
C GLU A 70 10.14 13.25 -15.67
N ARG A 71 9.53 12.72 -14.60
CA ARG A 71 8.34 13.30 -13.95
C ARG A 71 8.69 14.33 -12.89
N SER A 72 9.78 14.12 -12.16
CA SER A 72 10.35 15.09 -11.23
C SER A 72 11.87 15.02 -11.32
N PRO A 73 12.50 15.98 -12.02
CA PRO A 73 13.96 16.10 -12.05
C PRO A 73 14.57 16.29 -10.65
N GLU A 74 13.80 16.83 -9.70
CA GLU A 74 14.20 17.01 -8.31
C GLU A 74 14.18 15.69 -7.50
N GLY A 75 13.57 14.62 -8.03
CA GLY A 75 13.50 13.31 -7.39
C GLY A 75 12.58 13.27 -6.17
N VAL A 76 11.57 14.15 -6.13
CA VAL A 76 10.68 14.32 -4.97
C VAL A 76 9.26 13.90 -5.33
N PHE A 77 8.75 12.88 -4.64
CA PHE A 77 7.42 12.32 -4.89
C PHE A 77 6.57 12.39 -3.62
N TRP A 78 5.41 13.04 -3.72
CA TRP A 78 4.44 13.08 -2.63
C TRP A 78 3.64 11.78 -2.57
N ASP A 79 3.58 11.17 -1.38
CA ASP A 79 2.85 9.94 -1.11
C ASP A 79 1.80 10.25 -0.04
N TRP A 80 0.51 10.20 -0.39
CA TRP A 80 -0.58 10.39 0.56
C TRP A 80 -1.28 9.05 0.81
N PRO A 81 -0.93 8.33 1.90
CA PRO A 81 -1.52 7.03 2.20
C PRO A 81 -2.96 7.14 2.73
N GLY A 82 -3.42 8.35 3.09
CA GLY A 82 -4.68 8.56 3.77
C GLY A 82 -4.64 8.14 5.25
N ASP A 83 -5.78 8.27 5.92
CA ASP A 83 -5.95 7.78 7.29
C ASP A 83 -6.03 6.25 7.31
N THR A 84 -5.44 5.65 8.34
CA THR A 84 -5.51 4.19 8.54
C THR A 84 -6.73 3.83 9.38
N GLU A 85 -7.64 3.02 8.81
CA GLU A 85 -8.71 2.40 9.59
C GLU A 85 -8.15 1.27 10.47
N VAL A 86 -8.39 1.36 11.78
CA VAL A 86 -8.05 0.34 12.77
C VAL A 86 -9.35 -0.26 13.31
N THR A 87 -9.61 -1.52 12.92
CA THR A 87 -10.75 -2.30 13.42
C THR A 87 -10.33 -3.14 14.63
N LEU A 88 -10.87 -2.84 15.80
CA LEU A 88 -10.60 -3.49 17.09
C LEU A 88 -11.76 -4.41 17.47
N ALA A 89 -11.55 -5.72 17.45
CA ALA A 89 -12.54 -6.71 17.90
C ALA A 89 -12.09 -7.34 19.22
N ARG A 90 -13.00 -7.47 20.20
CA ARG A 90 -12.71 -8.05 21.51
C ARG A 90 -13.52 -9.34 21.67
N LYS A 91 -12.94 -10.34 22.34
CA LYS A 91 -13.62 -11.59 22.64
C LYS A 91 -14.40 -11.47 23.94
#